data_AF-A0A218PAX7-F1
#
_entry.id   AF-A0A218PAX7-F1
#
_cell.length_a   1.000
_cell.length_b   1.000
_cell.length_c   1.000
_cell.angle_alpha   90.00
_cell.angle_beta   90.00
_cell.angle_gamma   90.00
#
_symmetry.space_group_name_H-M   'P 1'
#
loop_
_entity.id
_entity.type
_entity.pdbx_description
1 polymer ?
#
loop_
_entity_poly.entity_id
_entity_poly.type
_entity_poly.pdbx_seq_one_letter_code
_entity_poly.pdbx_strand_id
1 'polypeptide(L)'
;MERLKELIGKKEDKVDFVRYLITVLLTNEELYSDEVLFRDAVEEIYKTLREEVVGKNRRELVDAYETAVLLRAVVFSTISSPDELLREVKKKLGR
;
A
#
# COMPACT_ATOMS: atom_id res chain seq x y z
N MET A 1 6.02 -7.18 14.66
CA MET A 1 5.15 -6.00 14.86
C MET A 1 5.74 -4.93 15.77
N GLU A 2 6.32 -5.25 16.94
CA GLU A 2 6.90 -4.23 17.85
C GLU A 2 8.01 -3.38 17.22
N ARG A 3 8.96 -3.99 16.48
CA ARG A 3 10.05 -3.25 15.82
C ARG A 3 9.58 -2.25 14.76
N LEU A 4 8.48 -2.54 14.05
CA LEU A 4 7.89 -1.61 13.09
C LEU A 4 7.22 -0.44 13.82
N LYS A 5 6.56 -0.71 14.95
CA LYS A 5 5.91 0.31 15.80
C LYS A 5 6.91 1.27 16.43
N GLU A 6 8.10 0.80 16.82
CA GLU A 6 9.18 1.67 17.33
C GLU A 6 9.72 2.64 16.26
N LEU A 7 9.69 2.24 14.99
CA LEU A 7 10.06 3.11 13.86
C LEU A 7 8.93 4.11 13.53
N ILE A 8 7.66 3.69 13.65
CA ILE A 8 6.47 4.55 13.52
C ILE A 8 6.50 5.70 14.56
N GLY A 9 6.97 5.43 15.77
CA GLY A 9 7.04 6.44 16.84
C GLY A 9 8.09 7.55 16.66
N LYS A 10 9.03 7.41 15.70
CA LYS A 10 10.12 8.38 15.47
C LYS A 10 9.97 9.24 14.21
N LYS A 11 9.10 8.88 13.26
CA LYS A 11 8.87 9.67 12.04
C LYS A 11 7.56 10.43 12.16
N GLU A 12 7.64 11.74 12.33
CA GLU A 12 6.47 12.62 12.38
C GLU A 12 5.67 12.61 11.05
N ASP A 13 6.31 12.28 9.92
CA ASP A 13 5.65 12.16 8.61
C ASP A 13 5.42 10.68 8.21
N LYS A 14 4.14 10.34 8.02
CA LYS A 14 3.68 9.02 7.56
C LYS A 14 4.19 8.65 6.16
N VAL A 15 4.40 9.62 5.29
CA VAL A 15 4.97 9.40 3.95
C VAL A 15 6.44 9.02 4.04
N ASP A 16 7.19 9.63 4.95
CA ASP A 16 8.59 9.24 5.18
C ASP A 16 8.71 7.84 5.79
N PHE A 17 7.72 7.41 6.56
CA PHE A 17 7.60 6.02 6.99
C PHE A 17 7.36 5.09 5.79
N VAL A 18 6.41 5.39 4.90
CA VAL A 18 6.17 4.59 3.67
C VAL A 18 7.42 4.48 2.81
N ARG A 19 8.13 5.60 2.58
CA ARG A 19 9.41 5.61 1.84
C ARG A 19 10.43 4.67 2.47
N TYR A 20 10.59 4.75 3.78
CA TYR A 20 11.52 3.88 4.51
C TYR A 20 11.12 2.41 4.41
N LEU A 21 9.83 2.10 4.58
CA LEU A 21 9.34 0.73 4.49
C LEU A 21 9.59 0.14 3.10
N ILE A 22 9.38 0.92 2.04
CA ILE A 22 9.72 0.52 0.66
C ILE A 22 11.23 0.27 0.54
N THR A 23 12.08 1.16 1.06
CA THR A 23 13.54 0.94 1.05
C THR A 23 13.92 -0.36 1.73
N VAL A 24 13.33 -0.67 2.89
CA VAL A 24 13.58 -1.93 3.61
C VAL A 24 13.15 -3.13 2.77
N LEU A 25 11.96 -3.10 2.17
CA LEU A 25 11.44 -4.17 1.32
C LEU A 25 12.34 -4.44 0.10
N LEU A 26 12.93 -3.39 -0.47
CA LEU A 26 13.81 -3.51 -1.63
C LEU A 26 15.25 -3.92 -1.28
N THR A 27 15.68 -3.72 -0.04
CA THR A 27 17.08 -3.95 0.38
C THR A 27 17.24 -5.19 1.26
N ASN A 28 16.15 -5.71 1.82
CA ASN A 28 16.15 -6.87 2.69
C ASN A 28 15.39 -8.04 2.04
N GLU A 29 16.16 -8.95 1.43
CA GLU A 29 15.64 -10.14 0.75
C GLU A 29 14.89 -11.10 1.68
N GLU A 30 15.29 -11.20 2.95
CA GLU A 30 14.61 -12.05 3.94
C GLU A 30 13.19 -11.55 4.21
N LEU A 31 13.01 -10.24 4.38
CA LEU A 31 11.70 -9.63 4.63
C LEU A 31 10.81 -9.67 3.38
N TYR A 32 11.40 -9.52 2.20
CA TYR A 32 10.69 -9.68 0.94
C TYR A 32 10.20 -11.13 0.72
N SER A 33 11.00 -12.11 1.15
CA SER A 33 10.71 -13.53 0.97
C SER A 33 9.74 -14.11 2.01
N ASP A 34 9.57 -13.45 3.16
CA ASP A 34 8.54 -13.79 4.14
C ASP A 34 7.18 -13.26 3.67
N GLU A 35 6.35 -14.16 3.14
CA GLU A 35 5.04 -13.83 2.56
C GLU A 35 4.11 -13.10 3.54
N VAL A 36 4.13 -13.45 4.83
CA VAL A 36 3.25 -12.84 5.84
C VAL A 36 3.70 -11.40 6.12
N LEU A 37 5.00 -11.21 6.37
CA LEU A 37 5.56 -9.89 6.63
C LEU A 37 5.46 -8.97 5.41
N PHE A 38 5.66 -9.53 4.21
CA PHE A 38 5.52 -8.80 2.96
C PHE A 38 4.09 -8.32 2.74
N ARG A 39 3.09 -9.20 2.92
CA ARG A 39 1.67 -8.85 2.82
C ARG A 39 1.27 -7.77 3.83
N ASP A 40 1.72 -7.89 5.09
CA ASP A 40 1.46 -6.91 6.14
C ASP A 40 2.06 -5.54 5.78
N ALA A 41 3.30 -5.51 5.27
CA ALA A 41 3.96 -4.28 4.85
C ALA A 41 3.24 -3.61 3.67
N VAL A 42 2.79 -4.40 2.69
CA VAL A 42 2.02 -3.90 1.53
C VAL A 42 0.68 -3.31 1.96
N GLU A 43 -0.01 -3.97 2.90
CA GLU A 43 -1.27 -3.46 3.45
C GLU A 43 -1.05 -2.13 4.20
N GLU A 44 0.05 -2.01 4.96
CA GLU A 44 0.40 -0.78 5.67
C GLU A 44 0.73 0.38 4.72
N ILE A 45 1.48 0.12 3.64
CA ILE A 45 1.75 1.09 2.57
C ILE A 45 0.44 1.59 1.97
N TYR A 46 -0.45 0.67 1.59
CA TYR A 46 -1.75 1.00 1.01
C TYR A 46 -2.62 1.84 1.97
N LYS A 47 -2.75 1.42 3.23
CA LYS A 47 -3.57 2.14 4.23
C LYS A 47 -3.04 3.54 4.47
N THR A 48 -1.72 3.68 4.59
CA THR A 48 -1.09 4.97 4.84
C THR A 48 -1.30 5.93 3.68
N LEU A 49 -1.04 5.48 2.44
CA LEU A 49 -1.24 6.32 1.26
C LEU A 49 -2.72 6.66 1.02
N ARG A 50 -3.64 5.72 1.30
CA ARG A 50 -5.08 5.99 1.25
C ARG A 50 -5.48 7.10 2.22
N GLU A 51 -4.97 7.07 3.45
CA GLU A 51 -5.24 8.09 4.46
C GLU A 51 -4.69 9.45 4.05
N GLU A 52 -3.46 9.51 3.55
CA GLU A 52 -2.85 10.76 3.09
C GLU A 52 -3.58 11.35 1.86
N VAL A 53 -3.94 10.52 0.87
CA VAL A 53 -4.62 10.97 -0.34
C VAL A 53 -6.10 11.27 -0.10
N VAL A 54 -6.85 10.34 0.48
CA VAL A 54 -8.32 10.44 0.63
C VAL A 54 -8.69 11.18 1.92
N GLY A 55 -8.04 10.83 3.04
CA GLY A 55 -8.33 11.42 4.35
C GLY A 55 -7.81 12.85 4.49
N LYS A 56 -6.62 13.14 3.93
CA LYS A 56 -5.98 14.46 4.03
C LYS A 56 -5.93 15.26 2.72
N ASN A 57 -6.49 14.74 1.63
CA ASN A 57 -6.54 15.41 0.31
C ASN A 57 -5.17 15.81 -0.25
N ARG A 58 -4.12 15.02 0.04
CA ARG A 58 -2.78 15.20 -0.53
C ARG A 58 -2.70 14.68 -1.97
N ARG A 59 -3.20 15.48 -2.91
CA ARG A 59 -3.34 15.12 -4.33
C ARG A 59 -2.01 14.82 -5.00
N GLU A 60 -0.91 15.38 -4.51
CA GLU A 60 0.44 15.11 -5.01
C GLU A 60 0.90 13.66 -4.78
N LEU A 61 0.18 12.88 -3.94
CA LEU A 61 0.48 11.48 -3.65
C LEU A 61 -0.40 10.48 -4.40
N VAL A 62 -1.29 10.95 -5.29
CA VAL A 62 -2.26 10.09 -6.01
C VAL A 62 -1.54 9.00 -6.80
N ASP A 63 -0.50 9.33 -7.57
CA ASP A 63 0.23 8.36 -8.39
C ASP A 63 0.88 7.25 -7.53
N ALA A 64 1.42 7.63 -6.38
CA ALA A 64 1.98 6.68 -5.42
C ALA A 64 0.90 5.77 -4.82
N TYR A 65 -0.27 6.34 -4.51
CA TYR A 65 -1.41 5.57 -4.02
C TYR A 65 -1.95 4.59 -5.06
N GLU A 66 -2.13 5.01 -6.32
CA GLU A 66 -2.58 4.12 -7.40
C GLU A 66 -1.60 2.98 -7.64
N THR A 67 -0.29 3.27 -7.59
CA THR A 67 0.76 2.24 -7.66
C THR A 67 0.66 1.26 -6.49
N ALA A 68 0.40 1.73 -5.27
CA ALA A 68 0.21 0.88 -4.10
C ALA A 68 -1.07 0.02 -4.19
N VAL A 69 -2.14 0.53 -4.82
CA VAL A 69 -3.35 -0.25 -5.11
C VAL A 69 -3.02 -1.44 -6.03
N LEU A 70 -2.23 -1.20 -7.08
CA LEU A 70 -1.78 -2.26 -7.99
C LEU A 70 -0.89 -3.28 -7.28
N LEU A 71 0.10 -2.80 -6.50
CA LEU A 71 0.96 -3.68 -5.70
C LEU A 71 0.13 -4.58 -4.78
N ARG A 72 -0.83 -4.01 -4.05
CA ARG A 72 -1.74 -4.77 -3.19
C ARG A 72 -2.54 -5.81 -3.97
N ALA A 73 -3.06 -5.45 -5.15
CA ALA A 73 -3.81 -6.40 -5.97
C ALA A 73 -2.96 -7.59 -6.42
N VAL A 74 -1.69 -7.33 -6.80
CA VAL A 74 -0.73 -8.38 -7.16
C VAL A 74 -0.45 -9.29 -5.97
N VAL A 75 -0.12 -8.71 -4.82
CA VAL A 75 0.32 -9.46 -3.64
C VAL A 75 -0.79 -10.31 -3.03
N PHE A 76 -2.01 -9.79 -3.00
CA PHE A 76 -3.16 -10.54 -2.47
C PHE A 76 -3.87 -11.39 -3.52
N SER A 77 -3.28 -11.55 -4.71
CA SER A 77 -3.83 -12.34 -5.83
C SER A 77 -5.27 -11.96 -6.19
N THR A 78 -5.63 -10.69 -6.04
CA THR A 78 -6.97 -10.19 -6.40
C THR A 78 -7.02 -9.65 -7.83
N ILE A 79 -6.12 -10.12 -8.70
CA ILE A 79 -6.09 -9.66 -10.10
C ILE A 79 -7.19 -10.39 -10.86
N SER A 80 -8.33 -9.72 -10.98
CA SER A 80 -9.40 -10.11 -11.92
C SER A 80 -9.02 -9.74 -13.35
N SER A 81 -9.65 -10.38 -14.33
CA SER A 81 -9.49 -10.00 -15.74
C SER A 81 -9.91 -8.54 -15.98
N PRO A 82 -9.39 -7.87 -17.03
CA PRO A 82 -9.80 -6.49 -17.36
C PRO A 82 -11.33 -6.32 -17.46
N ASP A 83 -12.02 -7.30 -18.06
CA ASP A 83 -13.48 -7.29 -18.17
C ASP A 83 -14.19 -7.35 -16.82
N GLU A 84 -13.71 -8.18 -15.89
CA GLU A 84 -14.24 -8.26 -14.52
C GLU A 84 -14.00 -6.96 -13.75
N LEU A 85 -12.80 -6.38 -13.87
CA LEU A 85 -12.49 -5.09 -13.24
C LEU A 85 -13.38 -3.98 -13.77
N LEU A 86 -13.59 -3.90 -15.10
CA LEU A 86 -14.48 -2.92 -15.72
C LEU A 86 -15.94 -3.10 -15.25
N ARG A 87 -16.42 -4.34 -15.12
CA ARG A 87 -17.75 -4.65 -14.56
C ARG A 87 -17.87 -4.20 -13.11
N GLU A 88 -16.85 -4.46 -12.30
CA GLU A 88 -16.85 -4.10 -10.89
C GLU A 88 -16.77 -2.57 -10.70
N VAL A 89 -15.98 -1.87 -11.52
CA VAL A 89 -15.97 -0.40 -11.57
C VAL A 89 -17.36 0.12 -11.93
N LYS A 90 -17.98 -0.39 -13.00
CA LYS A 90 -19.33 0.01 -13.41
C LYS A 90 -20.35 -0.20 -12.28
N LYS A 91 -20.28 -1.34 -11.59
CA LYS A 91 -21.14 -1.67 -10.44
C LYS A 91 -20.95 -0.70 -9.28
N LYS A 92 -19.71 -0.26 -9.01
CA LYS A 92 -19.41 0.69 -7.92
C LYS A 92 -19.77 2.14 -8.27
N LEU A 93 -19.84 2.48 -9.55
CA LEU A 93 -20.27 3.79 -10.03
C LEU A 93 -21.80 3.93 -10.15
N GLY A 94 -22.51 2.81 -10.30
CA GLY A 94 -23.97 2.75 -10.27
C GLY A 94 -24.49 2.53 -8.84
N ARG A 95 -25.57 3.22 -8.48
CA ARG A 95 -26.45 2.79 -7.38
C ARG A 95 -27.32 1.63 -7.83
#